data_AF-A0A963ASU1-F1
#
_entry.id   AF-A0A963ASU1-F1
#
_cell.length_a   1.000
_cell.length_b   1.000
_cell.length_c   1.000
_cell.angle_alpha   90.00
_cell.angle_beta   90.00
_cell.angle_gamma   90.00
#
_symmetry.space_group_name_H-M   'P 1'
#
loop_
_entity.id
_entity.type
_entity.pdbx_description
1 polymer ?
#
loop_
_entity_poly.entity_id
_entity_poly.type
_entity_poly.pdbx_seq_one_letter_code
_entity_poly.pdbx_strand_id
1 'polypeptide(L)'
;MLRDFKPETRGVKFSGGSFEVRGISLEDLAVLVRTHLPDLETLFQLFERAEEIDGGDLDSLAAAVFREAPGFVANVIALAAGEPDEAPTAQLLPFPVQVQVIKDVAELTFSEVGGVKKFLTIVASMLGSPTTIGAMRDKISKGLAKATKAPSFAVTSDSEET
;
A
#
# COMPACT_ATOMS: atom_id res chain seq x y z
N MET A 1 16.75 24.58 -14.72
CA MET A 1 16.67 23.37 -15.58
C MET A 1 16.54 22.14 -14.67
N LEU A 2 16.15 20.95 -15.16
CA LEU A 2 16.09 19.74 -14.30
C LEU A 2 17.43 19.42 -13.60
N ARG A 3 18.57 19.85 -14.17
CA ARG A 3 19.91 19.72 -13.56
C ARG A 3 20.07 20.39 -12.19
N ASP A 4 19.27 21.39 -11.89
CA ASP A 4 19.36 22.17 -10.65
C ASP A 4 18.24 21.80 -9.66
N PHE A 5 17.38 20.85 -10.04
CA PHE A 5 16.26 20.44 -9.20
C PHE A 5 16.77 19.82 -7.90
N LYS A 6 16.23 20.33 -6.79
CA LYS A 6 16.36 19.72 -5.47
C LYS A 6 14.95 19.52 -4.94
N PRO A 7 14.60 18.32 -4.46
CA PRO A 7 13.30 18.13 -3.84
C PRO A 7 13.19 19.03 -2.60
N GLU A 8 11.98 19.48 -2.31
CA GLU A 8 11.70 20.06 -1.00
C GLU A 8 11.91 18.99 0.07
N THR A 9 12.67 19.34 1.11
CA THR A 9 12.91 18.48 2.27
C THR A 9 12.43 19.16 3.55
N ARG A 10 12.10 18.33 4.54
CA ARG A 10 11.74 18.80 5.88
C ARG A 10 12.61 18.10 6.92
N GLY A 11 13.20 18.90 7.80
CA GLY A 11 14.05 18.40 8.87
C GLY A 11 13.22 17.90 10.05
N VAL A 12 13.50 16.68 10.50
CA VAL A 12 12.90 16.05 11.67
C VAL A 12 13.94 16.02 12.78
N LYS A 13 13.63 16.62 13.93
CA LYS A 13 14.51 16.66 15.11
C LYS A 13 13.86 15.93 16.28
N PHE A 14 14.62 15.08 16.95
CA PHE A 14 14.19 14.35 18.14
C PHE A 14 15.37 14.16 19.10
N SER A 15 15.13 13.64 20.30
CA SER A 15 16.18 13.48 21.32
C SER A 15 17.35 12.60 20.87
N GLY A 16 17.11 11.65 19.97
CA GLY A 16 18.12 10.73 19.44
C GLY A 16 18.87 11.23 18.21
N GLY A 17 18.53 12.40 17.66
CA GLY A 17 19.21 12.95 16.49
C GLY A 17 18.31 13.75 15.57
N SER A 18 18.74 13.88 14.32
CA SER A 18 17.96 14.56 13.28
C SER A 18 18.26 13.99 11.90
N PHE A 19 17.27 14.00 11.04
CA PHE A 19 17.36 13.62 9.64
C PHE A 19 16.42 14.47 8.80
N GLU A 20 16.50 14.37 7.47
CA GLU A 20 15.61 15.05 6.55
C GLU A 20 14.75 14.05 5.80
N VAL A 21 13.53 14.45 5.44
CA VAL A 21 12.63 13.66 4.60
C VAL A 21 12.13 14.46 3.42
N ARG A 22 11.87 13.77 2.31
CA ARG A 22 11.22 14.30 1.09
C ARG A 22 9.89 13.60 0.82
N GLY A 23 9.10 14.16 -0.09
CA GLY A 23 7.94 13.47 -0.64
C GLY A 23 8.31 12.15 -1.33
N ILE A 24 7.33 11.25 -1.41
CA ILE A 24 7.46 9.95 -2.08
C ILE A 24 7.45 10.15 -3.60
N SER A 25 8.49 9.64 -4.26
CA SER A 25 8.59 9.61 -5.71
C SER A 25 7.88 8.38 -6.28
N LEU A 26 7.72 8.34 -7.61
CA LEU A 26 7.18 7.17 -8.29
C LEU A 26 8.04 5.91 -8.07
N GLU A 27 9.36 6.06 -7.92
CA GLU A 27 10.26 4.94 -7.65
C GLU A 27 10.03 4.37 -6.24
N ASP A 28 9.91 5.24 -5.24
CA ASP A 28 9.61 4.83 -3.86
C ASP A 28 8.24 4.15 -3.80
N LEU A 29 7.24 4.71 -4.49
CA LEU A 29 5.91 4.11 -4.58
C LEU A 29 5.99 2.70 -5.18
N ALA A 30 6.80 2.49 -6.21
CA ALA A 30 6.97 1.17 -6.80
C ALA A 30 7.63 0.17 -5.82
N VAL A 31 8.58 0.62 -5.00
CA VAL A 31 9.16 -0.19 -3.92
C VAL A 31 8.10 -0.54 -2.87
N LEU A 32 7.33 0.44 -2.43
CA LEU A 32 6.24 0.25 -1.47
C LEU A 32 5.20 -0.74 -1.98
N VAL A 33 4.75 -0.59 -3.23
CA VAL A 33 3.77 -1.49 -3.85
C VAL A 33 4.29 -2.92 -3.93
N ARG A 34 5.55 -3.13 -4.34
CA ARG A 34 6.12 -4.48 -4.44
C ARG A 34 6.31 -5.13 -3.07
N THR A 35 6.70 -4.35 -2.07
CA THR A 35 7.04 -4.85 -0.73
C THR A 35 5.81 -5.11 0.11
N HIS A 36 4.78 -4.26 -0.04
CA HIS A 36 3.60 -4.24 0.81
C HIS A 36 2.30 -4.45 0.05
N LEU A 37 2.31 -5.12 -1.11
CA LEU A 37 1.10 -5.36 -1.90
C LEU A 37 -0.07 -5.92 -1.06
N PRO A 38 0.15 -6.96 -0.20
CA PRO A 38 -0.93 -7.49 0.63
C PRO A 38 -1.46 -6.49 1.66
N ASP A 39 -0.56 -5.69 2.25
CA ASP A 39 -0.91 -4.67 3.22
C ASP A 39 -1.69 -3.54 2.54
N LEU A 40 -1.28 -3.12 1.34
CA LEU A 40 -1.96 -2.09 0.55
C LEU A 40 -3.36 -2.52 0.13
N GLU A 41 -3.57 -3.77 -0.27
CA GLU A 41 -4.93 -4.29 -0.56
C GLU A 41 -5.85 -4.17 0.66
N THR A 42 -5.32 -4.50 1.85
CA THR A 42 -6.04 -4.35 3.12
C THR A 42 -6.33 -2.88 3.43
N LEU A 43 -5.36 -2.01 3.23
CA LEU A 43 -5.51 -0.56 3.43
C LEU A 43 -6.52 0.06 2.46
N PHE A 44 -6.55 -0.37 1.20
CA PHE A 44 -7.55 0.09 0.23
C PHE A 44 -8.96 -0.32 0.64
N GLN A 45 -9.16 -1.57 1.08
CA GLN A 45 -10.47 -2.02 1.58
C GLN A 45 -10.91 -1.26 2.82
N LEU A 46 -9.98 -0.92 3.71
CA LEU A 46 -10.28 -0.10 4.89
C LEU A 46 -10.59 1.35 4.52
N PHE A 47 -9.88 1.91 3.55
CA PHE A 47 -10.15 3.25 3.04
C PHE A 47 -11.52 3.34 2.37
N GLU A 48 -11.88 2.38 1.51
CA GLU A 48 -13.22 2.32 0.90
C GLU A 48 -14.32 2.26 1.98
N ARG A 49 -14.12 1.46 3.03
CA ARG A 49 -15.06 1.39 4.17
C ARG A 49 -15.09 2.67 5.00
N ALA A 50 -13.95 3.31 5.22
CA ALA A 50 -13.87 4.57 5.97
C ALA A 50 -14.48 5.74 5.18
N GLU A 51 -14.39 5.73 3.84
CA GLU A 51 -15.04 6.71 2.98
C GLU A 51 -16.58 6.62 3.08
N GLU A 52 -17.13 5.42 3.16
CA GLU A 52 -18.57 5.20 3.38
C GLU A 52 -19.07 5.72 4.75
N ILE A 53 -18.17 5.85 5.74
CA ILE A 53 -18.53 6.16 7.13
C ILE A 53 -18.23 7.63 7.51
N ASP A 54 -17.05 8.15 7.18
CA ASP A 54 -16.55 9.45 7.69
C ASP A 54 -16.00 10.39 6.59
N GLY A 55 -16.23 10.09 5.31
CA GLY A 55 -15.85 11.00 4.20
C GLY A 55 -14.36 11.01 3.83
N GLY A 56 -13.55 10.09 4.37
CA GLY A 56 -12.18 9.85 3.92
C GLY A 56 -11.15 10.89 4.39
N ASP A 57 -11.12 11.18 5.69
CA ASP A 57 -10.14 12.10 6.29
C ASP A 57 -8.74 11.46 6.42
N LEU A 58 -7.69 12.27 6.28
CA LEU A 58 -6.27 11.86 6.34
C LEU A 58 -5.94 11.17 7.67
N ASP A 59 -6.56 11.61 8.76
CA ASP A 59 -6.37 11.04 10.09
C ASP A 59 -6.92 9.61 10.20
N SER A 60 -8.02 9.29 9.50
CA SER A 60 -8.59 7.93 9.48
C SER A 60 -7.70 6.94 8.72
N LEU A 61 -7.14 7.39 7.59
CA LEU A 61 -6.18 6.62 6.81
C LEU A 61 -4.88 6.41 7.60
N ALA A 62 -4.38 7.46 8.26
CA ALA A 62 -3.21 7.37 9.11
C ALA A 62 -3.41 6.34 10.23
N ALA A 63 -4.56 6.37 10.93
CA ALA A 63 -4.90 5.40 11.97
C ALA A 63 -4.96 3.96 11.45
N ALA A 64 -5.54 3.73 10.27
CA ALA A 64 -5.58 2.41 9.63
C ALA A 64 -4.18 1.90 9.28
N VAL A 65 -3.34 2.76 8.71
CA VAL A 65 -1.94 2.45 8.37
C VAL A 65 -1.14 2.09 9.62
N PHE A 66 -1.27 2.84 10.71
CA PHE A 66 -0.59 2.52 11.97
C PHE A 66 -1.02 1.18 12.57
N ARG A 67 -2.32 0.83 12.48
CA ARG A 67 -2.84 -0.41 13.07
C ARG A 67 -2.47 -1.65 12.26
N GLU A 68 -2.57 -1.56 10.94
CA GLU A 68 -2.52 -2.73 10.06
C GLU A 68 -1.15 -2.90 9.39
N ALA A 69 -0.39 -1.82 9.22
CA ALA A 69 0.83 -1.85 8.43
C ALA A 69 1.99 -1.05 9.06
N PRO A 70 2.42 -1.36 10.30
CA PRO A 70 3.56 -0.69 10.92
C PRO A 70 4.87 -0.90 10.13
N GLY A 71 5.02 -2.04 9.44
CA GLY A 71 6.14 -2.28 8.53
C GLY A 71 6.13 -1.35 7.31
N PHE A 72 4.94 -1.02 6.79
CA PHE A 72 4.77 -0.07 5.70
C PHE A 72 5.20 1.34 6.12
N VAL A 73 4.80 1.79 7.31
CA VAL A 73 5.22 3.08 7.88
C VAL A 73 6.74 3.22 7.90
N ALA A 74 7.43 2.20 8.39
CA ALA A 74 8.89 2.23 8.45
C ALA A 74 9.55 2.31 7.07
N ASN A 75 9.04 1.56 6.09
CA ASN A 75 9.54 1.63 4.73
C ASN A 75 9.25 2.98 4.07
N VAL A 76 8.09 3.60 4.34
CA VAL A 76 7.79 4.97 3.89
C VAL A 76 8.82 5.95 4.45
N ILE A 77 9.13 5.87 5.76
CA ILE A 77 10.10 6.75 6.41
C ILE A 77 11.50 6.56 5.81
N ALA A 78 11.96 5.30 5.67
CA ALA A 78 13.26 4.96 5.11
C ALA A 78 13.44 5.50 3.66
N LEU A 79 12.43 5.28 2.81
CA LEU A 79 12.42 5.79 1.44
C LEU A 79 12.39 7.32 1.39
N ALA A 80 11.57 7.95 2.23
CA ALA A 80 11.48 9.40 2.30
C ALA A 80 12.77 10.05 2.83
N ALA A 81 13.53 9.34 3.68
CA ALA A 81 14.85 9.77 4.14
C ALA A 81 15.97 9.55 3.09
N GLY A 82 15.70 8.81 2.01
CA GLY A 82 16.71 8.43 1.03
C GLY A 82 17.61 7.27 1.48
N GLU A 83 17.19 6.53 2.51
CA GLU A 83 17.91 5.41 3.11
C GLU A 83 17.04 4.14 3.04
N PRO A 84 16.79 3.59 1.84
CA PRO A 84 15.79 2.53 1.63
C PRO A 84 16.02 1.25 2.44
N ASP A 85 17.27 0.97 2.82
CA ASP A 85 17.65 -0.23 3.58
C ASP A 85 17.48 -0.05 5.11
N GLU A 86 17.18 1.16 5.58
CA GLU A 86 17.14 1.52 7.01
C GLU A 86 15.73 1.46 7.63
N ALA A 87 14.80 0.73 7.02
CA ALA A 87 13.48 0.49 7.58
C ALA A 87 13.51 -0.15 8.99
N PRO A 88 14.42 -1.11 9.31
CA PRO A 88 14.56 -1.60 10.69
C PRO A 88 14.92 -0.50 11.69
N THR A 89 15.76 0.46 11.29
CA THR A 89 16.13 1.61 12.11
C THR A 89 14.95 2.58 12.25
N ALA A 90 14.21 2.83 11.17
CA ALA A 90 13.01 3.68 11.18
C ALA A 90 11.92 3.15 12.14
N GLN A 91 11.77 1.83 12.29
CA GLN A 91 10.83 1.21 13.25
C GLN A 91 11.16 1.55 14.70
N LEU A 92 12.42 1.84 15.02
CA LEU A 92 12.88 2.15 16.38
C LEU A 92 12.66 3.62 16.76
N LEU A 93 12.27 4.47 15.82
CA LEU A 93 11.94 5.86 16.12
C LEU A 93 10.84 5.93 17.18
N PRO A 94 10.89 6.89 18.12
CA PRO A 94 9.80 7.08 19.07
C PRO A 94 8.46 7.25 18.33
N PHE A 95 7.39 6.64 18.84
CA PHE A 95 6.08 6.68 18.18
C PHE A 95 5.63 8.09 17.75
N PRO A 96 5.73 9.15 18.60
CA PRO A 96 5.36 10.50 18.18
C PRO A 96 6.21 11.04 17.01
N VAL A 97 7.46 10.61 16.90
CA VAL A 97 8.35 10.98 15.80
C VAL A 97 7.91 10.30 14.50
N GLN A 98 7.57 9.01 14.54
CA GLN A 98 7.03 8.32 13.36
C GLN A 98 5.75 8.99 12.85
N VAL A 99 4.84 9.37 13.75
CA VAL A 99 3.61 10.09 13.40
C VAL A 99 3.91 11.43 12.73
N GLN A 100 4.84 12.22 13.30
CA GLN A 100 5.25 13.50 12.72
C GLN A 100 5.83 13.31 11.32
N VAL A 101 6.73 12.34 11.15
CA VAL A 101 7.39 12.08 9.86
C VAL A 101 6.37 11.68 8.80
N ILE A 102 5.41 10.81 9.12
CA ILE A 102 4.37 10.41 8.17
C ILE A 102 3.50 11.60 7.73
N LYS A 103 3.15 12.50 8.64
CA LYS A 103 2.43 13.74 8.29
C LYS A 103 3.27 14.61 7.36
N ASP A 104 4.54 14.80 7.67
CA ASP A 104 5.46 15.59 6.87
C ASP A 104 5.61 15.02 5.45
N VAL A 105 5.81 13.70 5.34
CA VAL A 105 5.91 13.01 4.05
C VAL A 105 4.60 13.09 3.26
N ALA A 106 3.44 12.92 3.92
CA ALA A 106 2.15 13.05 3.26
C ALA A 106 1.93 14.46 2.69
N GLU A 107 2.25 15.50 3.45
CA GLU A 107 2.15 16.88 2.97
C GLU A 107 3.10 17.15 1.80
N LEU A 108 4.37 16.73 1.90
CA LEU A 108 5.35 16.87 0.82
C LEU A 108 4.98 16.06 -0.44
N THR A 109 4.19 14.99 -0.30
CA THR A 109 3.77 14.15 -1.43
C THR A 109 2.47 14.65 -2.07
N PHE A 110 1.51 15.15 -1.29
CA PHE A 110 0.14 15.40 -1.77
C PHE A 110 -0.24 16.88 -1.92
N SER A 111 0.58 17.79 -1.40
CA SER A 111 0.32 19.24 -1.48
C SER A 111 0.16 19.73 -2.93
N GLU A 112 0.92 19.18 -3.88
CA GLU A 112 0.84 19.55 -5.30
C GLU A 112 -0.31 18.86 -6.06
N VAL A 113 -0.76 17.68 -5.59
CA VAL A 113 -1.71 16.83 -6.33
C VAL A 113 -3.16 17.18 -6.01
N GLY A 114 -3.42 17.94 -4.95
CA GLY A 114 -4.76 18.28 -4.45
C GLY A 114 -5.27 17.32 -3.38
N GLY A 115 -4.36 16.74 -2.59
CA GLY A 115 -4.67 15.89 -1.44
C GLY A 115 -4.60 14.38 -1.71
N VAL A 116 -4.63 13.62 -0.62
CA VAL A 116 -4.44 12.16 -0.60
C VAL A 116 -5.47 11.39 -1.44
N LYS A 117 -6.73 11.86 -1.47
CA LYS A 117 -7.79 11.22 -2.25
C LYS A 117 -7.45 11.17 -3.74
N LYS A 118 -7.05 12.31 -4.30
CA LYS A 118 -6.71 12.41 -5.73
C LYS A 118 -5.47 11.58 -6.05
N PHE A 119 -4.51 11.52 -5.14
CA PHE A 119 -3.36 10.62 -5.26
C PHE A 119 -3.78 9.15 -5.29
N LEU A 120 -4.60 8.67 -4.36
CA LEU A 120 -5.07 7.28 -4.33
C LEU A 120 -5.85 6.91 -5.60
N THR A 121 -6.67 7.82 -6.13
CA THR A 121 -7.33 7.63 -7.43
C THR A 121 -6.31 7.47 -8.57
N ILE A 122 -5.26 8.29 -8.61
CA ILE A 122 -4.19 8.19 -9.62
C ILE A 122 -3.48 6.84 -9.48
N VAL A 123 -3.08 6.45 -8.28
CA VAL A 123 -2.39 5.17 -8.03
C VAL A 123 -3.27 3.98 -8.42
N ALA A 124 -4.55 3.98 -8.03
CA ALA A 124 -5.51 2.94 -8.41
C ALA A 124 -5.69 2.87 -9.94
N SER A 125 -5.66 4.01 -10.63
CA SER A 125 -5.73 4.06 -12.10
C SER A 125 -4.47 3.49 -12.78
N MET A 126 -3.29 3.72 -12.19
CA MET A 126 -1.99 3.24 -12.71
C MET A 126 -1.78 1.74 -12.49
N LEU A 127 -2.23 1.22 -11.34
CA LEU A 127 -2.21 -0.22 -11.05
C LEU A 127 -3.30 -0.97 -11.82
N GLY A 128 -4.23 -0.22 -12.45
CA GLY A 128 -5.37 -0.68 -13.23
C GLY A 128 -6.20 -1.68 -12.46
N SER A 129 -7.21 -1.36 -11.65
CA SER A 129 -8.25 -0.31 -11.70
C SER A 129 -9.36 -0.76 -10.71
N PRO A 130 -10.26 0.12 -10.21
CA PRO A 130 -11.50 -0.35 -9.54
C PRO A 130 -12.32 -1.31 -10.43
N THR A 131 -12.23 -1.17 -11.76
CA THR A 131 -12.93 -2.01 -12.74
C THR A 131 -12.29 -3.38 -12.99
N THR A 132 -11.00 -3.54 -12.73
CA THR A 132 -10.24 -4.78 -13.01
C THR A 132 -10.02 -5.64 -11.78
N ILE A 133 -10.06 -5.08 -10.56
CA ILE A 133 -10.15 -5.85 -9.31
C ILE A 133 -11.46 -6.67 -9.28
N GLY A 134 -12.57 -6.05 -9.68
CA GLY A 134 -13.85 -6.75 -9.88
C GLY A 134 -13.76 -7.85 -10.95
N ALA A 135 -13.07 -7.59 -12.07
CA ALA A 135 -12.91 -8.56 -13.16
C ALA A 135 -11.97 -9.73 -12.82
N MET A 136 -11.01 -9.53 -11.91
CA MET A 136 -10.09 -10.58 -11.45
C MET A 136 -10.77 -11.51 -10.43
N ARG A 137 -11.56 -10.95 -9.51
CA ARG A 137 -12.44 -11.71 -8.59
C ARG A 137 -13.40 -12.64 -9.34
N ASP A 138 -13.99 -12.15 -10.43
CA ASP A 138 -14.97 -12.87 -11.22
C ASP A 138 -14.37 -14.02 -12.06
N LYS A 139 -13.11 -13.89 -12.49
CA LYS A 139 -12.38 -14.96 -13.19
C LYS A 139 -11.90 -16.07 -12.24
N ILE A 140 -11.51 -15.73 -11.01
CA ILE A 140 -11.05 -16.68 -9.99
C ILE A 140 -12.22 -17.52 -9.44
N SER A 141 -13.38 -16.90 -9.16
CA SER A 141 -14.57 -17.61 -8.68
C SER A 141 -15.12 -18.62 -9.71
N LYS A 142 -15.15 -18.23 -11.00
CA LYS A 142 -15.58 -19.10 -12.10
C LYS A 142 -14.57 -20.22 -12.40
N GLY A 143 -13.28 -19.99 -12.14
CA GLY A 143 -12.24 -21.04 -12.23
C GLY A 143 -12.36 -22.09 -11.12
N LEU A 144 -12.65 -21.67 -9.88
CA LEU A 144 -12.77 -22.57 -8.72
C LEU A 144 -14.07 -23.41 -8.74
N ALA A 145 -15.17 -22.83 -9.24
CA ALA A 145 -16.44 -23.55 -9.45
C ALA A 145 -16.37 -24.60 -10.58
N LYS A 146 -15.43 -24.46 -11.52
CA LYS A 146 -15.22 -25.41 -12.62
C LYS A 146 -14.28 -26.56 -12.24
N ALA A 147 -13.37 -26.33 -11.28
CA ALA A 147 -12.46 -27.35 -10.75
C ALA A 147 -13.10 -28.31 -9.72
N THR A 148 -14.24 -27.92 -9.13
CA THR A 148 -15.01 -28.75 -8.17
C THR A 148 -16.06 -29.66 -8.84
N LYS A 149 -16.23 -29.57 -10.17
CA LYS A 149 -17.03 -30.50 -10.98
C LYS A 149 -16.14 -31.23 -11.99
N ALA A 150 -15.29 -32.13 -11.50
CA ALA A 150 -14.71 -33.20 -12.30
C ALA A 150 -15.16 -34.55 -11.71
N PRO A 151 -15.40 -35.57 -12.56
CA PRO A 151 -16.31 -36.66 -12.27
C PRO A 151 -15.72 -37.65 -11.27
N SER A 152 -16.60 -38.16 -10.40
CA SER A 152 -16.40 -39.43 -9.68
C SER A 152 -15.97 -40.49 -10.69
N PHE A 153 -14.72 -40.95 -10.60
CA PHE A 153 -14.27 -42.12 -11.34
C PHE A 153 -15.11 -43.32 -10.86
N ALA A 154 -16.05 -43.73 -11.70
CA ALA A 154 -16.67 -45.04 -11.59
C ALA A 154 -15.59 -46.08 -11.89
N VAL A 155 -15.30 -46.91 -10.90
CA VAL A 155 -14.56 -48.16 -11.07
C VAL A 155 -15.40 -49.05 -11.99
N THR A 156 -14.95 -49.25 -13.23
CA THR A 156 -15.52 -50.27 -14.12
C THR A 156 -15.01 -51.63 -13.68
N SER A 157 -15.90 -52.44 -13.11
CA SER A 157 -15.71 -53.87 -12.97
C SER A 157 -16.01 -54.53 -14.31
N ASP A 158 -14.99 -54.76 -15.13
CA ASP A 158 -15.07 -55.77 -16.19
C ASP A 158 -14.97 -57.15 -15.54
N SER A 159 -16.07 -57.89 -15.58
CA SER A 159 -16.11 -59.33 -15.34
C SER A 159 -16.54 -59.97 -16.65
N GLU A 160 -15.64 -60.73 -17.26
CA GLU A 160 -15.92 -61.71 -18.30
C GLU A 160 -16.93 -62.74 -17.79
N GLU A 161 -18.01 -63.00 -18.53
CA GLU A 161 -18.56 -64.35 -18.72
C GLU A 161 -19.69 -64.30 -19.78
N THR A 162 -19.38 -64.77 -21.00
CA THR A 162 -20.01 -65.96 -21.62
C THR A 162 -19.44 -66.22 -23.01
#